data_AF-A0A962N6S4-F1
#
_entry.id   AF-A0A962N6S4-F1
#
_cell.length_a   1.000
_cell.length_b   1.000
_cell.length_c   1.000
_cell.angle_alpha   90.00
_cell.angle_beta   90.00
_cell.angle_gamma   90.00
#
_symmetry.space_group_name_H-M   'P 1'
#
loop_
_entity.id
_entity.type
_entity.pdbx_description
1 polymer ?
#
loop_
_entity_poly.entity_id
_entity_poly.type
_entity_poly.pdbx_seq_one_letter_code
_entity_poly.pdbx_strand_id
1 'polypeptide(L)' 'MTESTTHFQASRLFVSWLGEQNAALAFSTYQAGKLFFVGLNARGELAIFNRTLARVMGLAVHEQSLWVATLWQLW' A
#
# COMPACT_ATOMS: atom_id res chain seq x y z
N MET A 1 11.31 -11.94 -17.88
CA MET A 1 10.82 -11.83 -16.48
C MET A 1 9.34 -12.12 -16.51
N THR A 2 8.91 -13.26 -15.97
CA THR A 2 7.49 -13.56 -15.78
C THR A 2 6.96 -12.62 -14.70
N GLU A 3 6.02 -11.73 -15.04
CA GLU A 3 5.31 -10.95 -14.01
C GLU A 3 4.53 -11.93 -13.14
N SER A 4 4.91 -12.02 -11.86
CA SER A 4 4.13 -12.75 -10.87
C SER A 4 2.88 -11.94 -10.56
N THR A 5 1.73 -12.42 -11.04
CA THR A 5 0.42 -11.85 -10.70
C THR A 5 0.21 -11.96 -9.20
N THR A 6 0.23 -10.82 -8.50
CA THR A 6 -0.03 -10.76 -7.06
C THR A 6 -1.52 -10.88 -6.81
N HIS A 7 -1.95 -11.90 -6.07
CA HIS A 7 -3.34 -12.10 -5.70
C HIS A 7 -3.62 -11.51 -4.31
N PHE A 8 -4.72 -10.77 -4.18
CA PHE A 8 -5.17 -10.20 -2.91
C PHE A 8 -6.48 -10.85 -2.46
N GLN A 9 -6.55 -11.17 -1.17
CA GLN A 9 -7.77 -11.65 -0.55
C GLN A 9 -7.98 -10.87 0.75
N ALA A 10 -9.14 -10.23 0.85
CA ALA A 10 -9.56 -9.58 2.08
C ALA A 10 -10.28 -10.58 2.98
N SER A 11 -10.07 -10.48 4.30
CA SER A 11 -10.88 -11.25 5.25
C SER A 11 -12.33 -10.77 5.20
N ARG A 12 -13.24 -11.64 5.67
CA ARG A 12 -14.65 -11.27 5.82
C ARG A 12 -14.77 -10.00 6.67
N LEU A 13 -15.63 -9.07 6.25
CA LEU A 13 -15.87 -7.76 6.88
C LEU A 13 -14.72 -6.74 6.79
N PHE A 14 -13.57 -7.07 6.18
CA PHE A 14 -12.48 -6.10 6.07
C PHE A 14 -12.88 -4.83 5.31
N VAL A 15 -13.61 -4.99 4.19
CA VAL A 15 -14.05 -3.86 3.36
C VAL A 15 -15.03 -2.95 4.11
N SER A 16 -16.01 -3.54 4.80
CA SER A 16 -16.97 -2.77 5.60
C SER A 16 -16.28 -2.07 6.77
N TRP A 17 -15.40 -2.78 7.47
CA TRP A 17 -14.61 -2.20 8.56
C TRP A 17 -13.75 -1.02 8.08
N LEU A 18 -13.06 -1.17 6.94
CA LEU A 18 -12.22 -0.11 6.38
C LEU A 18 -13.04 1.15 6.04
N GLY A 19 -14.26 0.95 5.51
CA GLY A 19 -15.21 2.03 5.25
C GLY A 19 -15.71 2.72 6.51
N GLU A 20 -16.03 1.94 7.55
CA GLU A 20 -16.44 2.46 8.86
C GLU A 20 -15.34 3.29 9.53
N GLN A 21 -14.07 2.89 9.37
CA GLN A 21 -12.93 3.66 9.90
C GLN A 21 -12.61 4.91 9.08
N ASN A 22 -13.21 5.07 7.89
CA ASN A 22 -12.86 6.11 6.93
C ASN A 22 -11.33 6.22 6.72
N ALA A 23 -10.69 5.06 6.54
CA ALA A 23 -9.23 4.95 6.55
C ALA A 23 -8.70 4.26 5.29
N ALA A 24 -7.40 4.44 5.05
CA ALA A 24 -6.62 3.70 4.08
C ALA A 24 -5.34 3.17 4.75
N LEU A 25 -4.81 2.06 4.23
CA LEU A 25 -3.58 1.46 4.70
C LEU A 25 -2.46 1.69 3.68
N ALA A 26 -1.29 2.06 4.16
CA ALA A 26 -0.05 2.06 3.38
C ALA A 26 0.96 1.16 4.08
N PHE A 27 1.55 0.22 3.35
CA PHE A 27 2.56 -0.70 3.90
C PHE A 27 3.54 -1.15 2.82
N SER A 28 4.74 -1.53 3.26
CA SER A 28 5.80 -1.99 2.36
C SER A 28 6.21 -3.43 2.59
N THR A 29 6.69 -4.07 1.55
CA THR A 29 7.39 -5.36 1.64
C THR A 29 8.88 -5.13 1.43
N TYR A 30 9.68 -5.42 2.45
CA TYR A 30 11.12 -5.13 2.43
C TYR A 30 11.84 -5.89 1.30
N GLN A 31 11.60 -7.20 1.20
CA GLN A 31 12.31 -8.06 0.24
C GLN A 31 11.78 -7.94 -1.19
N ALA A 32 10.46 -7.83 -1.37
CA ALA A 32 9.85 -7.71 -2.69
C ALA A 32 9.88 -6.27 -3.24
N GLY A 33 10.29 -5.28 -2.44
CA GLY A 33 10.44 -3.89 -2.87
C GLY A 33 9.12 -3.25 -3.30
N LYS A 34 8.00 -3.63 -2.70
CA LYS A 34 6.68 -3.08 -3.02
C LYS A 34 6.21 -2.14 -1.92
N LEU A 35 5.66 -1.00 -2.31
CA LEU A 35 4.80 -0.15 -1.47
C LEU A 35 3.35 -0.35 -1.93
N PHE A 36 2.47 -0.72 -1.01
CA PHE A 36 1.05 -0.92 -1.25
C PHE A 36 0.22 0.19 -0.63
N PHE A 37 -0.84 0.58 -1.34
CA PHE A 37 -1.92 1.42 -0.85
C PHE A 37 -3.21 0.64 -0.97
N VAL A 38 -3.93 0.50 0.14
CA VAL A 38 -5.19 -0.23 0.23
C VAL A 38 -6.24 0.71 0.79
N GLY A 39 -7.29 0.96 0.02
CA GLY A 39 -8.39 1.84 0.40
C GLY A 39 -9.68 1.40 -0.26
N LEU A 40 -10.69 2.27 -0.18
CA LEU A 40 -11.94 2.09 -0.93
C LEU A 40 -11.99 3.10 -2.08
N ASN A 41 -12.53 2.68 -3.22
CA ASN A 41 -12.86 3.61 -4.32
C ASN A 41 -14.15 4.38 -4.02
N ALA A 42 -14.54 5.28 -4.92
CA ALA A 42 -15.78 6.07 -4.79
C ALA A 42 -17.08 5.24 -4.74
N ARG A 43 -17.03 3.94 -5.08
CA ARG A 43 -18.15 3.00 -5.00
C ARG A 43 -18.14 2.16 -3.72
N GLY A 44 -17.16 2.38 -2.82
CA GLY A 44 -16.99 1.60 -1.60
C GLY A 44 -16.34 0.23 -1.83
N GLU A 45 -15.76 -0.02 -3.00
CA GLU A 45 -15.10 -1.28 -3.32
C GLU A 45 -13.61 -1.21 -2.99
N LEU A 46 -13.03 -2.35 -2.62
CA LEU A 46 -11.61 -2.44 -2.29
C LEU A 46 -10.74 -2.05 -3.51
N ALA A 47 -9.88 -1.05 -3.31
CA ALA A 47 -8.93 -0.56 -4.29
C ALA A 47 -7.50 -0.78 -3.77
N ILE A 48 -6.67 -1.44 -4.57
CA ILE A 48 -5.29 -1.78 -4.21
C ILE A 48 -4.36 -1.25 -5.30
N PHE A 49 -3.42 -0.39 -4.91
CA PHE A 49 -2.38 0.12 -5.78
C PHE A 49 -1.01 -0.27 -5.23
N ASN A 50 -0.04 -0.48 -6.11
CA ASN A 50 1.33 -0.68 -5.68
C ASN A 50 2.34 0.11 -6.52
N ARG A 51 3.51 0.33 -5.92
CA ARG A 51 4.71 0.85 -6.58
C ARG A 51 5.87 -0.11 -6.29
N THR A 52 6.71 -0.32 -7.28
CA THR A 52 7.98 -1.04 -7.11
C THR A 52 9.09 -0.02 -6.90
N LEU A 53 9.88 -0.19 -5.85
CA LEU A 53 11.01 0.68 -5.50
C LEU A 53 12.25 -0.17 -5.25
N ALA A 54 13.43 0.43 -5.36
CA ALA A 54 14.71 -0.21 -5.04
C ALA A 54 14.86 -0.39 -3.52
N ARG A 55 14.12 -1.37 -2.97
CA ARG A 55 13.93 -1.63 -1.54
C ARG A 55 13.22 -0.49 -0.81
N VAL A 56 12.29 -0.82 0.08
CA VAL A 56 11.66 0.16 0.99
C VAL A 56 12.23 -0.06 2.38
N MET A 57 12.95 0.94 2.89
CA MET A 57 13.70 0.87 4.14
C MET A 57 13.05 1.67 5.28
N GLY A 58 12.08 2.51 4.97
CA GLY A 58 11.33 3.28 5.95
C GLY A 58 10.17 4.02 5.31
N LEU A 59 9.13 4.27 6.12
CA LEU A 59 7.98 5.09 5.77
C LEU A 59 7.80 6.12 6.88
N ALA A 60 7.55 7.37 6.50
CA ALA A 60 7.21 8.43 7.44
C ALA A 60 6.08 9.28 6.87
N VAL A 61 5.16 9.72 7.73
CA VAL A 61 4.10 10.65 7.33
C VAL A 61 4.46 12.03 7.86
N HIS A 62 4.35 13.03 6.99
CA HIS A 62 4.48 14.43 7.36
C HIS A 62 3.38 15.22 6.65
N GLU A 63 2.44 15.76 7.42
CA GLU A 63 1.25 16.45 6.91
C GLU A 63 0.49 15.62 5.87
N GLN A 64 0.49 16.06 4.61
CA GLN A 64 -0.21 15.44 3.48
C GLN A 64 0.75 14.62 2.60
N SER A 65 1.95 14.32 3.09
CA SER A 65 2.99 13.61 2.37
C SER A 65 3.35 12.30 3.06
N LEU A 66 3.51 11.25 2.25
CA LEU A 66 4.13 10.00 2.65
C LEU A 66 5.56 9.99 2.11
N TRP A 67 6.53 10.05 3.01
CA TRP A 67 7.94 9.93 2.72
C TRP A 67 8.37 8.47 2.72
N VAL A 68 9.21 8.09 1.76
CA VAL A 68 9.68 6.73 1.55
C VAL A 68 11.20 6.71 1.42
N ALA A 69 11.86 6.05 2.36
CA ALA A 69 13.30 5.79 2.25
C ALA A 69 13.52 4.55 1.38
N THR A 70 14.33 4.69 0.34
CA THR A 70 14.77 3.61 -0.55
C THR A 70 16.25 3.32 -0.34
N LEU A 71 16.79 2.31 -1.04
CA LEU A 71 18.22 1.97 -0.95
C LEU A 71 19.14 3.15 -1.30
N TRP A 72 18.71 4.03 -2.20
CA TRP A 72 19.57 5.08 -2.76
C TRP A 72 19.07 6.50 -2.52
N GLN A 73 17.80 6.68 -2.17
CA GLN A 73 17.12 7.99 -2.15
C GLN A 73 16.05 8.05 -1.07
N LEU A 74 15.82 9.25 -0.52
CA LEU A 74 14.64 9.60 0.26
C LEU A 74 13.68 10.39 -0.63
N TRP A 75 12.42 9.98 -0.67
CA TRP A 75 11.34 10.60 -1.42
C TRP A 75 10.22 11.06 -0.50
#